data_AF-A0A9Q3HG01-F1
#
_entry.id   AF-A0A9Q3HG01-F1
#
_cell.length_a   1.000
_cell.length_b   1.000
_cell.length_c   1.000
_cell.angle_alpha   90.00
_cell.angle_beta   90.00
_cell.angle_gamma   90.00
#
_symmetry.space_group_name_H-M   'P 1'
#
loop_
_entity.id
_entity.type
_entity.pdbx_description
1 polymer ?
#
loop_
_entity_poly.entity_id
_entity_poly.type
_entity_poly.pdbx_seq_one_letter_code
_entity_poly.pdbx_strand_id
1 'polypeptide(L)'
;MPKQRSIVSSNKDTHKKEFLNNQLIEAQINSSLSPKIRHELVDVLYTYKNAFASDNEPLGAINRHEADITHNIDRPYPPVIVRPAYAAIPRAREALEKHIQELMQLGVLRKVGHKEEVEVKTPVIIAWHNYKSRMVGDFRALNTYTV
;
A
#
# COMPACT_ATOMS: atom_id res chain seq x y z
N MET A 1 -40.03 26.97 31.68
CA MET A 1 -39.32 27.10 30.38
C MET A 1 -37.87 26.65 30.56
N PRO A 2 -37.50 25.40 30.26
CA PRO A 2 -36.09 24.99 30.21
C PRO A 2 -35.57 24.93 28.76
N LYS A 3 -34.44 25.59 28.53
CA LYS A 3 -33.75 25.68 27.23
C LYS A 3 -33.16 24.33 26.79
N GLN A 4 -33.29 24.09 25.49
CA GLN A 4 -32.82 22.96 24.68
C GLN A 4 -31.39 22.48 25.02
N ARG A 5 -31.29 21.18 25.31
CA ARG A 5 -30.07 20.36 25.10
C ARG A 5 -30.30 19.53 23.85
N SER A 6 -29.70 19.88 22.70
CA SER A 6 -29.40 18.94 21.60
C SER A 6 -28.88 19.69 20.35
N ILE A 7 -27.57 19.97 20.28
CA ILE A 7 -26.94 20.41 19.01
C ILE A 7 -25.73 19.52 18.64
N VAL A 8 -25.35 18.54 19.47
CA VAL A 8 -24.13 17.75 19.24
C VAL A 8 -24.38 16.46 18.43
N SER A 9 -25.63 16.05 18.17
CA SER A 9 -25.92 14.76 17.49
C SER A 9 -25.95 14.84 15.96
N SER A 10 -26.17 16.00 15.35
CA SER A 10 -26.41 16.11 13.91
C SER A 10 -25.16 15.86 13.05
N ASN A 11 -23.96 16.12 13.57
CA ASN A 11 -22.73 16.09 12.77
C ASN A 11 -22.14 14.67 12.60
N LYS A 12 -22.31 13.79 13.61
CA LYS A 12 -21.83 12.40 13.53
C LYS A 12 -22.64 11.57 12.54
N ASP A 13 -23.96 11.80 12.47
CA ASP A 13 -24.84 11.09 11.56
C ASP A 13 -24.56 11.44 10.08
N THR A 14 -24.15 12.69 9.81
CA THR A 14 -23.77 13.13 8.45
C THR A 14 -22.54 12.39 7.96
N HIS A 15 -21.47 12.34 8.76
CA HIS A 15 -20.23 11.65 8.36
C HIS A 15 -20.38 10.13 8.24
N LYS A 16 -21.26 9.52 9.05
CA LYS A 16 -21.57 8.09 8.94
C LYS A 16 -22.36 7.77 7.67
N LYS A 17 -23.27 8.66 7.24
CA LYS A 17 -23.97 8.54 5.96
C LYS A 17 -23.03 8.71 4.77
N GLU A 18 -22.10 9.65 4.84
CA GLU A 18 -21.05 9.81 3.82
C GLU A 18 -20.18 8.55 3.71
N PHE A 19 -19.74 7.98 4.84
CA PHE A 19 -19.00 6.72 4.85
C PHE A 19 -19.77 5.57 4.20
N LEU A 20 -21.07 5.45 4.49
CA LEU A 20 -21.92 4.43 3.88
C LEU A 20 -22.05 4.60 2.36
N ASN A 21 -22.25 5.84 1.90
CA ASN A 21 -22.50 6.14 0.50
C ASN A 21 -21.22 6.16 -0.36
N ASN A 22 -20.07 6.44 0.23
CA ASN A 22 -18.82 6.58 -0.51
C ASN A 22 -17.93 5.33 -0.40
N GLN A 23 -17.79 4.75 0.81
CA GLN A 23 -16.85 3.64 1.04
C GLN A 23 -17.52 2.27 1.10
N LEU A 24 -18.77 2.18 1.58
CA LEU A 24 -19.48 0.91 1.70
C LEU A 24 -20.50 0.65 0.58
N ILE A 25 -20.58 1.50 -0.44
CA ILE A 25 -21.58 1.35 -1.52
C ILE A 25 -21.34 0.08 -2.36
N GLU A 26 -20.07 -0.26 -2.58
CA GLU A 26 -19.64 -1.47 -3.28
C GLU A 26 -19.45 -2.67 -2.33
N ALA A 27 -19.66 -2.47 -1.02
CA ALA A 27 -19.45 -3.52 -0.04
C ALA A 27 -20.53 -4.61 -0.17
N GLN A 28 -20.07 -5.85 -0.37
CA GLN A 28 -20.95 -7.02 -0.45
C GLN A 28 -21.30 -7.51 0.97
N ILE A 29 -22.19 -6.77 1.64
CA ILE A 29 -22.74 -7.19 2.94
C ILE A 29 -23.83 -8.24 2.70
N ASN A 30 -23.76 -9.37 3.43
CA ASN A 30 -24.73 -10.46 3.33
C ASN A 30 -26.18 -9.96 3.54
N SER A 31 -27.05 -10.21 2.56
CA SER A 31 -28.45 -9.76 2.54
C SER A 31 -29.34 -10.48 3.55
N SER A 32 -28.93 -11.65 4.05
CA SER A 32 -29.66 -12.42 5.07
C SER A 32 -29.43 -11.90 6.50
N LEU A 33 -28.60 -10.88 6.70
CA LEU A 33 -28.38 -10.29 8.02
C LEU A 33 -29.63 -9.55 8.52
N SER A 34 -29.94 -9.74 9.80
CA SER A 34 -31.03 -8.99 10.43
C SER A 34 -30.71 -7.48 10.40
N PRO A 35 -31.74 -6.60 10.30
CA PRO A 35 -31.52 -5.15 10.26
C PRO A 35 -30.72 -4.62 11.45
N LYS A 36 -30.91 -5.25 12.63
CA LYS A 36 -30.19 -4.89 13.85
C LYS A 36 -28.69 -5.20 13.75
N ILE A 37 -28.33 -6.42 13.37
CA ILE A 37 -26.93 -6.85 13.24
C ILE A 37 -26.24 -6.06 12.12
N ARG A 38 -26.96 -5.77 11.04
CA ARG A 38 -26.43 -4.93 9.95
C ARG A 38 -26.08 -3.52 10.46
N HIS A 39 -26.90 -2.95 11.33
CA HIS A 39 -26.61 -1.64 11.93
C HIS A 39 -25.37 -1.70 12.83
N GLU A 40 -25.29 -2.71 13.70
CA GLU A 40 -24.14 -2.92 14.58
C GLU A 40 -22.84 -3.13 13.79
N LEU A 41 -22.89 -3.88 12.67
CA LEU A 41 -21.74 -4.05 11.78
C LEU A 41 -21.27 -2.71 11.20
N VAL A 42 -22.19 -1.90 10.69
CA VAL A 42 -21.88 -0.57 10.15
C VAL A 42 -21.28 0.32 11.24
N ASP A 43 -21.77 0.24 12.48
CA ASP A 43 -21.23 0.99 13.61
C ASP A 43 -19.77 0.62 13.88
N VAL A 44 -19.44 -0.67 13.88
CA VAL A 44 -18.07 -1.16 14.08
C VAL A 44 -17.18 -0.70 12.92
N LEU A 45 -17.62 -0.89 11.68
CA LEU A 45 -16.85 -0.48 10.50
C LEU A 45 -16.57 1.03 10.48
N TYR A 46 -17.56 1.84 10.85
CA TYR A 46 -17.37 3.29 10.95
C TYR A 46 -16.44 3.68 12.10
N THR A 47 -16.59 3.03 13.26
CA THR A 47 -15.77 3.29 14.45
C THR A 47 -14.30 3.00 14.19
N TYR A 48 -14.01 1.93 13.45
CA TYR A 48 -12.65 1.49 13.12
C TYR A 48 -12.28 1.75 11.67
N LYS A 49 -12.90 2.71 10.98
CA LYS A 49 -12.72 2.93 9.54
C LYS A 49 -11.25 3.14 9.11
N ASN A 50 -10.44 3.76 9.96
CA ASN A 50 -9.02 4.01 9.70
C ASN A 50 -8.13 2.75 9.88
N ALA A 51 -8.68 1.66 10.43
CA ALA A 51 -7.97 0.38 10.51
C ALA A 51 -8.05 -0.43 9.20
N PHE A 52 -8.90 0.00 8.27
CA PHE A 52 -9.06 -0.63 6.96
C PHE A 52 -8.39 0.23 5.89
N ALA A 53 -7.84 -0.43 4.86
CA ALA A 53 -7.37 0.27 3.68
C ALA A 53 -8.55 0.92 2.95
N SER A 54 -8.35 2.14 2.45
CA SER A 54 -9.34 2.88 1.67
C SER A 54 -8.72 3.41 0.38
N ASP A 55 -9.52 3.93 -0.54
CA ASP A 55 -9.00 4.50 -1.80
C ASP A 55 -8.04 5.67 -1.57
N ASN A 56 -8.26 6.44 -0.49
CA ASN A 56 -7.41 7.59 -0.14
C ASN A 56 -6.18 7.17 0.68
N GLU A 57 -6.30 6.14 1.51
CA GLU A 57 -5.24 5.60 2.36
C GLU A 57 -5.14 4.09 2.15
N PRO A 58 -4.62 3.65 0.99
CA PRO A 58 -4.56 2.23 0.64
C PRO A 58 -3.43 1.48 1.38
N LEU A 59 -2.45 2.23 1.90
CA LEU A 59 -1.29 1.70 2.59
C LEU A 59 -1.19 2.29 3.99
N GLY A 60 -0.92 1.43 4.98
CA GLY A 60 -0.54 1.87 6.31
C GLY A 60 0.90 2.39 6.32
N ALA A 61 1.14 3.47 7.04
CA ALA A 61 2.48 4.00 7.29
C ALA A 61 2.73 4.07 8.80
N ILE A 62 3.76 3.38 9.28
CA ILE A 62 4.22 3.51 10.66
C ILE A 62 5.20 4.68 10.70
N ASN A 63 4.81 5.75 11.36
CA ASN A 63 5.68 6.92 11.51
C ASN A 63 6.87 6.58 12.43
N ARG A 64 8.06 7.07 12.08
CA ARG A 64 9.30 7.01 12.90
C ARG A 64 9.86 5.60 13.16
N HIS A 65 9.56 4.65 12.29
CA HIS A 65 10.14 3.30 12.33
C HIS A 65 10.93 3.08 11.04
N GLU A 66 11.97 3.91 10.85
CA GLU A 66 12.94 3.71 9.77
C GLU A 66 13.79 2.48 10.11
N ALA A 67 13.96 1.60 9.13
CA ALA A 67 14.76 0.39 9.30
C ALA A 67 16.18 0.64 8.78
N ASP A 68 17.15 0.61 9.69
CA ASP A 68 18.56 0.60 9.31
C ASP A 68 18.97 -0.82 8.90
N ILE A 69 19.26 -0.98 7.60
CA ILE A 69 19.72 -2.25 7.04
C ILE A 69 21.25 -2.25 7.07
N THR A 70 21.83 -3.13 7.89
CA THR A 70 23.29 -3.26 8.01
C THR A 70 23.80 -4.36 7.08
N HIS A 71 24.95 -4.09 6.44
CA HIS A 71 25.64 -5.08 5.61
C HIS A 71 26.86 -5.66 6.33
N ASN A 72 27.16 -6.93 6.09
CA ASN A 72 28.37 -7.60 6.61
C ASN A 72 29.61 -7.40 5.74
N ILE A 73 29.57 -6.42 4.83
CA ILE A 73 30.64 -6.10 3.89
C ILE A 73 30.86 -4.60 3.85
N ASP A 74 32.12 -4.23 3.63
CA ASP A 74 32.52 -2.84 3.47
C ASP A 74 32.52 -2.43 2.00
N ARG A 75 32.47 -1.11 1.79
CA ARG A 75 32.61 -0.52 0.46
C ARG A 75 34.07 -0.64 -0.03
N PRO A 76 34.31 -0.81 -1.35
CA PRO A 76 33.32 -0.88 -2.42
C PRO A 76 32.58 -2.23 -2.45
N TYR A 77 31.26 -2.20 -2.69
CA TYR A 77 30.45 -3.40 -2.75
C TYR A 77 30.87 -4.33 -3.91
N PRO A 78 30.75 -5.66 -3.73
CA PRO A 78 31.12 -6.61 -4.77
C PRO A 78 30.18 -6.47 -5.99
N PRO A 79 30.68 -6.72 -7.21
CA PRO A 79 29.89 -6.59 -8.44
C PRO A 79 28.60 -7.42 -8.44
N VAL A 80 28.55 -8.50 -7.66
CA VAL A 80 27.37 -9.36 -7.50
C VAL A 80 26.16 -8.64 -6.89
N ILE A 81 26.36 -7.50 -6.21
CA ILE A 81 25.28 -6.66 -5.66
C ILE A 81 24.87 -5.55 -6.65
N VAL A 82 25.70 -5.28 -7.66
CA VAL A 82 25.44 -4.31 -8.72
C VAL A 82 25.07 -5.04 -10.00
N ARG A 83 23.90 -5.70 -10.00
CA ARG A 83 23.48 -6.53 -11.12
C ARG A 83 22.73 -5.69 -12.17
N PRO A 84 23.01 -5.90 -13.47
CA PRO A 84 22.24 -5.26 -14.53
C PRO A 84 20.81 -5.80 -14.55
N ALA A 85 19.89 -5.01 -15.09
CA ALA A 85 18.52 -5.46 -15.33
C ALA A 85 18.51 -6.62 -16.34
N TYR A 86 17.60 -7.58 -16.12
CA TYR A 86 17.36 -8.62 -17.12
C TYR A 86 16.72 -8.02 -18.37
N ALA A 87 17.01 -8.61 -19.53
CA ALA A 87 16.31 -8.25 -20.76
C ALA A 87 14.83 -8.60 -20.63
N ALA A 88 13.96 -7.59 -20.74
CA ALA A 88 12.52 -7.75 -20.63
C ALA A 88 11.88 -7.76 -22.02
N ILE A 89 11.00 -8.74 -22.26
CA ILE A 89 10.14 -8.77 -23.45
C ILE A 89 9.11 -7.63 -23.40
N PRO A 90 8.55 -7.16 -24.55
CA PRO A 90 7.65 -6.00 -24.59
C PRO A 90 6.49 -6.08 -23.59
N ARG A 91 5.79 -7.22 -23.54
CA ARG A 91 4.71 -7.48 -22.58
C ARG A 91 5.14 -7.35 -21.11
N ALA A 92 6.36 -7.78 -20.78
CA ALA A 92 6.90 -7.66 -19.42
C ALA A 92 7.26 -6.20 -19.11
N ARG A 93 7.79 -5.46 -20.10
CA ARG A 93 8.13 -4.05 -19.95
C ARG A 93 6.88 -3.19 -19.69
N GLU A 94 5.80 -3.41 -20.46
CA GLU A 94 4.52 -2.73 -20.24
C GLU A 94 3.95 -3.01 -18.84
N ALA A 95 3.99 -4.27 -18.41
CA ALA A 95 3.55 -4.63 -17.06
C ALA A 95 4.41 -3.98 -15.98
N LEU A 96 5.75 -3.96 -16.14
CA LEU A 96 6.66 -3.29 -15.21
C LEU A 96 6.36 -1.79 -15.12
N GLU A 97 6.16 -1.13 -16.25
CA GLU A 97 5.88 0.30 -16.30
C GLU A 97 4.61 0.64 -15.52
N LYS A 98 3.54 -0.14 -15.70
CA LYS A 98 2.30 0.00 -14.93
C LYS A 98 2.54 -0.15 -13.42
N HIS A 99 3.21 -1.22 -12.99
CA HIS A 99 3.50 -1.48 -11.56
C HIS A 99 4.37 -0.37 -10.95
N ILE A 100 5.38 0.11 -11.68
CA ILE A 100 6.25 1.19 -11.22
C ILE A 100 5.46 2.49 -11.05
N GLN A 101 4.60 2.84 -12.01
CA GLN A 101 3.76 4.03 -11.92
C GLN A 101 2.79 3.97 -10.73
N GLU A 102 2.13 2.84 -10.51
CA GLU A 102 1.25 2.62 -9.37
C GLU A 102 2.02 2.79 -8.04
N LEU A 103 3.18 2.15 -7.90
CA LEU A 103 3.99 2.25 -6.68
C LEU A 103 4.58 3.66 -6.45
N MET A 104 4.84 4.41 -7.52
CA MET A 104 5.24 5.81 -7.42
C MET A 104 4.08 6.70 -6.94
N GLN A 105 2.86 6.48 -7.46
CA GLN A 105 1.66 7.20 -7.01
C GLN A 105 1.34 6.92 -5.54
N LEU A 106 1.56 5.68 -5.09
CA LEU A 106 1.42 5.26 -3.70
C LEU A 106 2.55 5.75 -2.79
N GLY A 107 3.58 6.41 -3.31
CA GLY A 107 4.73 6.90 -2.53
C GLY A 107 5.67 5.79 -2.05
N VAL A 108 5.53 4.56 -2.54
CA VAL A 108 6.39 3.42 -2.18
C VAL A 108 7.72 3.47 -2.93
N LEU A 109 7.68 3.87 -4.21
CA LEU A 109 8.88 4.08 -5.03
C LEU A 109 9.09 5.55 -5.31
N ARG A 110 10.36 5.95 -5.39
CA ARG A 110 10.76 7.28 -5.87
C ARG A 110 11.88 7.17 -6.89
N LYS A 111 11.97 8.18 -7.74
CA LYS A 111 13.13 8.35 -8.60
C LYS A 111 14.33 8.81 -7.76
N VAL A 112 15.47 8.18 -7.98
CA VAL A 112 16.74 8.61 -7.37
C VAL A 112 17.19 9.92 -8.04
N GLY A 113 17.57 10.92 -7.22
CA GLY A 113 18.00 12.24 -7.70
C GLY A 113 19.36 12.21 -8.41
N HIS A 114 19.66 13.25 -9.19
CA HIS A 114 20.90 13.31 -10.00
C HIS A 114 22.20 13.32 -9.17
N LYS A 115 22.13 13.67 -7.88
CA LYS A 115 23.28 13.71 -6.96
C LYS A 115 23.35 12.51 -6.02
N GLU A 116 22.40 11.59 -6.13
CA GLU A 116 22.35 10.38 -5.29
C GLU A 116 23.05 9.24 -6.03
N GLU A 117 24.06 8.67 -5.39
CA GLU A 117 24.76 7.50 -5.92
C GLU A 117 23.97 6.22 -5.62
N VAL A 118 23.81 5.37 -6.64
CA VAL A 118 23.15 4.06 -6.51
C VAL A 118 24.21 2.98 -6.48
N GLU A 119 24.59 2.59 -5.26
CA GLU A 119 25.64 1.60 -5.01
C GLU A 119 25.14 0.15 -5.08
N VAL A 120 23.82 -0.07 -4.96
CA VAL A 120 23.18 -1.38 -4.99
C VAL A 120 22.14 -1.43 -6.10
N LYS A 121 22.19 -2.44 -6.97
CA LYS A 121 21.25 -2.62 -8.08
C LYS A 121 20.74 -4.05 -8.12
N THR A 122 19.45 -4.19 -7.85
CA THR A 122 18.76 -5.47 -7.86
C THR A 122 17.87 -5.56 -9.10
N PRO A 123 17.99 -6.61 -9.93
CA PRO A 123 17.15 -6.75 -11.10
C PRO A 123 15.74 -7.12 -10.68
N VAL A 124 14.78 -6.68 -11.48
CA VAL A 124 13.35 -6.90 -11.26
C VAL A 124 12.80 -7.76 -12.39
N ILE A 125 11.90 -8.68 -12.06
CA ILE A 125 11.21 -9.56 -13.00
C ILE A 125 9.69 -9.42 -12.83
N ILE A 126 8.94 -9.88 -13.84
CA ILE A 126 7.49 -10.06 -13.76
C ILE A 126 7.17 -11.54 -13.61
N ALA A 127 6.39 -11.87 -12.59
CA ALA A 127 5.73 -13.17 -12.46
C ALA A 127 4.27 -13.05 -12.90
N TRP A 128 3.78 -14.04 -13.66
CA TRP A 128 2.40 -14.09 -14.13
C TRP A 128 1.64 -15.22 -13.45
N HIS A 129 0.42 -14.93 -13.00
CA HIS A 129 -0.49 -15.93 -12.47
C HIS A 129 -1.93 -15.53 -12.79
N ASN A 130 -2.71 -16.43 -13.42
CA ASN A 130 -4.10 -16.17 -13.84
C ASN A 130 -4.28 -14.82 -14.55
N TYR A 131 -3.44 -14.55 -15.55
CA TYR A 131 -3.39 -13.30 -16.33
C TYR A 131 -3.05 -12.02 -15.55
N LYS A 132 -2.78 -12.11 -14.25
CA LYS A 132 -2.31 -11.01 -13.42
C LYS A 132 -0.79 -11.03 -13.33
N SER A 133 -0.15 -9.88 -13.50
CA SER A 133 1.29 -9.70 -13.34
C SER A 133 1.63 -9.22 -11.93
N ARG A 134 2.82 -9.59 -11.45
CA ARG A 134 3.41 -9.09 -10.20
C ARG A 134 4.86 -8.73 -10.44
N MET A 135 5.29 -7.59 -9.91
CA MET A 135 6.68 -7.16 -9.91
C MET A 135 7.44 -7.83 -8.75
N VAL A 136 8.59 -8.43 -9.04
CA VAL A 136 9.40 -9.16 -8.05
C VAL A 136 10.87 -8.76 -8.17
N GLY A 137 11.48 -8.31 -7.07
CA GLY A 137 12.91 -8.03 -7.00
C GLY A 137 13.72 -9.29 -6.69
N ASP A 138 14.82 -9.51 -7.40
CA ASP A 138 15.73 -10.65 -7.17
C ASP A 138 16.79 -10.31 -6.10
N PHE A 139 16.38 -10.23 -4.84
CA PHE A 139 17.25 -9.82 -3.73
C PHE A 139 18.22 -10.89 -3.24
N ARG A 140 18.34 -12.05 -3.91
CA ARG A 140 19.17 -13.17 -3.44
C ARG A 140 20.62 -12.77 -3.19
N ALA A 141 21.20 -11.99 -4.10
CA ALA A 141 22.57 -11.51 -3.96
C ALA A 141 22.71 -10.54 -2.77
N LEU A 142 21.76 -9.61 -2.61
CA LEU A 142 21.76 -8.65 -1.51
C LEU A 142 21.62 -9.35 -0.15
N ASN A 143 20.71 -10.32 -0.06
CA ASN A 143 20.42 -11.04 1.18
C ASN A 143 21.60 -11.83 1.73
N THR A 144 22.55 -12.27 0.90
CA THR A 144 23.81 -12.89 1.35
C THR A 144 24.65 -11.96 2.23
N TYR A 145 24.43 -10.65 2.08
CA TYR A 145 25.22 -9.62 2.72
C TYR A 145 24.43 -8.75 3.72
N THR A 146 23.18 -9.10 4.00
CA THR A 146 22.33 -8.38 4.96
C THR A 146 22.26 -9.18 6.26
N VAL A 147 22.42 -8.50 7.41
CA VAL A 147 22.39 -9.11 8.76
C VAL A 147 21.29 -8.49 9.61
#